data_AF-A0A353BV69-F1
#
_entry.id   AF-A0A353BV69-F1
#
_cell.length_a   1.000
_cell.length_b   1.000
_cell.length_c   1.000
_cell.angle_alpha   90.00
_cell.angle_beta   90.00
_cell.angle_gamma   90.00
#
_symmetry.space_group_name_H-M   'P 1'
#
loop_
_entity.id
_entity.type
_entity.pdbx_description
1 polymer ?
#
loop_
_entity_poly.entity_id
_entity_poly.type
_entity_poly.pdbx_seq_one_letter_code
_entity_poly.pdbx_strand_id
1 'polypeptide(L)'
;MSFGNETIFPFPAVQYIPLTIDTLEQGDINPSKVNPQFSQLIIGNDILGWRNLSRQKFQIELPERFPDESIAVLVFGATVDAVKYRGYFVTMTGREKPGYYQLFTMPRRYFYKNNLCFELFDAATGKR
;
A
#
# COMPACT_ATOMS: atom_id res chain seq x y z
N MET A 1 20.02 0.21 -21.81
CA MET A 1 19.32 1.20 -20.95
C MET A 1 18.34 0.44 -20.09
N SER A 2 18.66 0.22 -18.81
CA SER A 2 17.75 -0.40 -17.85
C SER A 2 16.92 0.72 -17.21
N PHE A 3 15.60 0.66 -17.35
CA PHE A 3 14.67 1.74 -16.98
C PHE A 3 14.08 1.57 -15.56
N GLY A 4 14.74 0.80 -14.68
CA GLY A 4 14.31 0.64 -13.30
C GLY A 4 15.08 -0.47 -12.58
N ASN A 5 14.88 -0.57 -11.27
CA ASN A 5 15.45 -1.64 -10.45
C ASN A 5 14.87 -3.00 -10.90
N GLU A 6 15.67 -3.81 -11.61
CA GLU A 6 15.28 -5.10 -12.20
C GLU A 6 14.84 -6.12 -11.14
N THR A 7 15.25 -5.93 -9.88
CA THR A 7 14.79 -6.75 -8.75
C THR A 7 13.32 -6.50 -8.42
N ILE A 8 12.87 -5.25 -8.49
CA ILE A 8 11.50 -4.85 -8.20
C ILE A 8 10.62 -4.96 -9.46
N PHE A 9 11.17 -4.58 -10.61
CA PHE A 9 10.49 -4.57 -11.90
C PHE A 9 11.27 -5.41 -12.91
N PRO A 10 11.10 -6.73 -12.91
CA PRO A 10 11.85 -7.63 -13.79
C PRO A 10 11.47 -7.53 -15.28
N PHE A 11 10.42 -6.79 -15.62
CA PHE A 11 9.95 -6.63 -16.99
C PHE A 11 10.22 -5.20 -17.52
N PRO A 12 10.19 -4.99 -18.85
CA PRO A 12 10.27 -3.64 -19.42
C PRO A 12 9.17 -2.73 -18.89
N ALA A 13 9.48 -1.44 -18.66
CA ALA A 13 8.57 -0.46 -18.08
C ALA A 13 7.22 -0.35 -18.81
N VAL A 14 7.22 -0.49 -20.15
CA VAL A 14 6.01 -0.46 -20.99
C VAL A 14 5.01 -1.58 -20.69
N GLN A 15 5.45 -2.67 -20.04
CA GLN A 15 4.58 -3.78 -19.66
C GLN A 15 3.85 -3.56 -18.33
N TYR A 16 4.13 -2.46 -17.63
CA TYR A 16 3.47 -2.12 -16.37
C TYR A 16 2.45 -1.02 -16.57
N ILE A 17 1.30 -1.18 -15.91
CA ILE A 17 0.30 -0.13 -15.82
C ILE A 17 0.60 0.67 -14.55
N PRO A 18 1.05 1.93 -14.63
CA PRO A 18 1.18 2.78 -13.46
C PRO A 18 -0.21 3.09 -12.90
N LEU A 19 -0.38 2.94 -11.58
CA LEU A 19 -1.62 3.22 -10.88
C LEU A 19 -1.48 4.50 -10.08
N THR A 20 -2.52 5.34 -10.15
CA THR A 20 -2.62 6.55 -9.34
C THR A 20 -2.93 6.19 -7.89
N ILE A 21 -2.20 6.81 -6.97
CA ILE A 21 -2.44 6.73 -5.53
C ILE A 21 -3.29 7.93 -5.14
N ASP A 22 -4.49 7.70 -4.63
CA ASP A 22 -5.31 8.74 -4.02
C ASP A 22 -5.26 8.57 -2.50
N THR A 23 -4.44 9.39 -1.84
CA THR A 23 -4.22 9.31 -0.39
C THR A 23 -5.41 9.91 0.34
N LEU A 24 -6.14 9.09 1.09
CA LEU A 24 -7.30 9.51 1.87
C LEU A 24 -6.88 10.08 3.23
N GLU A 25 -5.96 9.39 3.90
CA GLU A 25 -5.51 9.74 5.23
C GLU A 25 -4.08 9.24 5.43
N GLN A 26 -3.26 9.99 6.15
CA GLN A 26 -1.92 9.55 6.51
C GLN A 26 -1.43 10.34 7.73
N GLY A 27 -0.52 9.76 8.50
CA GLY A 27 0.01 10.45 9.66
C GLY A 27 0.95 9.60 10.49
N ASP A 28 1.58 10.27 11.45
CA ASP A 28 2.40 9.59 12.45
C ASP A 28 1.48 9.01 13.54
N ILE A 29 1.79 7.78 13.94
CA ILE A 29 1.16 7.06 15.03
C ILE A 29 1.98 7.29 16.28
N ASN A 30 1.30 7.45 17.42
CA ASN A 30 1.97 7.69 18.69
C ASN A 30 3.03 6.59 18.98
N PRO A 31 4.32 6.94 19.10
CA PRO A 31 5.41 5.98 19.29
C PRO A 31 5.24 5.13 20.56
N SER A 32 4.58 5.66 21.59
CA SER A 32 4.31 4.95 22.84
C SER A 32 3.30 3.80 22.70
N LYS A 33 2.59 3.72 21.57
CA LYS A 33 1.51 2.74 21.34
C LYS A 33 1.85 1.68 20.29
N VAL A 34 2.96 1.85 19.58
CA VAL A 34 3.32 1.01 18.43
C VAL A 34 4.75 0.53 18.60
N ASN A 35 4.94 -0.79 18.48
CA ASN A 35 6.27 -1.33 18.33
C ASN A 35 6.89 -0.74 17.04
N PRO A 36 8.07 -0.10 17.09
CA PRO A 36 8.73 0.45 15.91
C PRO A 36 8.91 -0.55 14.75
N GLN A 37 8.90 -1.86 15.05
CA GLN A 37 8.99 -2.93 14.05
C GLN A 37 7.62 -3.38 13.49
N PHE A 38 6.52 -2.75 13.91
CA PHE A 38 5.19 -3.08 13.41
C PHE A 38 5.03 -2.52 11.98
N SER A 39 5.08 -3.43 11.01
CA SER A 39 4.78 -3.17 9.61
C SER A 39 3.66 -4.10 9.16
N GLN A 40 2.63 -3.55 8.51
CA GLN A 40 1.52 -4.34 8.03
C GLN A 40 0.86 -3.70 6.81
N LEU A 41 0.47 -4.56 5.87
CA LEU A 41 -0.25 -4.20 4.66
C LEU A 41 -1.63 -4.86 4.71
N ILE A 42 -2.69 -4.06 4.67
CA ILE A 42 -4.10 -4.50 4.68
C ILE A 42 -4.83 -3.92 3.47
N ILE A 43 -5.70 -4.71 2.85
CA ILE A 43 -6.21 -4.41 1.50
C ILE A 43 -7.71 -4.66 1.43
N GLY A 44 -8.41 -3.76 0.75
CA GLY A 44 -9.82 -3.90 0.42
C GLY A 44 -10.69 -4.11 1.66
N ASN A 45 -11.53 -5.13 1.61
CA ASN A 45 -12.53 -5.39 2.65
C ASN A 45 -11.90 -5.76 4.01
N ASP A 46 -10.68 -6.28 4.03
CA ASP A 46 -10.00 -6.63 5.28
C ASP A 46 -9.75 -5.39 6.16
N ILE A 47 -9.67 -4.20 5.55
CA ILE A 47 -9.52 -2.91 6.25
C ILE A 47 -10.69 -2.65 7.19
N LEU A 48 -11.90 -3.13 6.86
CA LEU A 48 -13.07 -2.98 7.72
C LEU A 48 -12.90 -3.75 9.03
N GLY A 49 -12.29 -4.93 8.99
CA GLY A 49 -11.94 -5.71 10.19
C GLY A 49 -10.90 -5.01 11.07
N TRP A 50 -10.08 -4.14 10.47
CA TRP A 50 -9.06 -3.36 11.16
C TRP A 50 -9.58 -2.08 11.82
N ARG A 51 -10.84 -1.68 11.61
CA ARG A 51 -11.38 -0.41 12.13
C ARG A 51 -11.32 -0.32 13.65
N ASN A 52 -11.82 -1.33 14.35
CA ASN A 52 -11.85 -1.34 15.82
C ASN A 52 -10.44 -1.31 16.41
N LEU A 53 -9.54 -2.13 15.85
CA LEU A 53 -8.14 -2.17 16.28
C LEU A 53 -7.44 -0.83 16.01
N SER A 54 -7.67 -0.23 14.85
CA SER A 54 -7.07 1.05 14.47
C SER A 54 -7.50 2.18 15.38
N ARG A 55 -8.80 2.22 15.73
CA ARG A 55 -9.34 3.21 16.65
C ARG A 55 -8.81 3.04 18.07
N GLN A 56 -8.80 1.81 18.59
CA GLN A 56 -8.42 1.55 19.98
C GLN A 56 -6.90 1.65 20.19
N LYS A 57 -6.12 1.05 19.30
CA LYS A 57 -4.67 0.91 19.45
C LYS A 57 -3.92 2.10 18.88
N PHE A 58 -4.35 2.60 17.72
CA PHE A 58 -3.63 3.63 16.98
C PHE A 58 -4.31 5.01 17.04
N GLN A 59 -5.55 5.10 17.56
CA GLN A 59 -6.36 6.33 17.56
C GLN A 59 -6.61 6.88 16.15
N ILE A 60 -6.72 5.98 15.16
CA ILE A 60 -7.00 6.30 13.76
C ILE A 60 -8.46 5.94 13.47
N GLU A 61 -9.20 6.86 12.86
CA GLU A 61 -10.59 6.64 12.47
C GLU A 61 -10.68 6.33 10.97
N LEU A 62 -10.72 5.04 10.63
CA LEU A 62 -10.83 4.61 9.24
C LEU A 62 -12.23 4.90 8.66
N PRO A 63 -12.33 5.34 7.39
CA PRO A 63 -13.59 5.60 6.72
C PRO A 63 -14.57 4.43 6.77
N GLU A 64 -15.87 4.74 6.81
CA GLU A 64 -16.92 3.73 6.86
C GLU A 64 -17.03 2.91 5.58
N ARG A 65 -16.81 3.56 4.45
CA ARG A 65 -16.90 3.01 3.09
C ARG A 65 -15.80 3.60 2.22
N PHE A 66 -15.40 2.84 1.21
CA PHE A 66 -14.50 3.27 0.16
C PHE A 66 -15.26 3.32 -1.17
N PRO A 67 -14.81 4.12 -2.15
CA PRO A 67 -15.45 4.16 -3.47
C PRO A 67 -15.46 2.77 -4.12
N ASP A 68 -16.61 2.36 -4.68
CA ASP A 68 -16.82 1.01 -5.24
C ASP A 68 -15.87 0.67 -6.40
N GLU A 69 -15.47 1.69 -7.16
CA GLU A 69 -14.53 1.56 -8.28
C GLU A 69 -13.06 1.61 -7.86
N SER A 70 -12.78 1.57 -6.56
CA SER A 70 -11.44 1.67 -6.00
C SER A 70 -11.10 0.49 -5.09
N ILE A 71 -9.81 0.20 -4.98
CA ILE A 71 -9.26 -0.70 -3.97
C ILE A 71 -8.57 0.17 -2.93
N ALA A 72 -9.03 0.08 -1.69
CA ALA A 72 -8.37 0.70 -0.55
C ALA A 72 -7.17 -0.13 -0.09
N VAL A 73 -6.12 0.54 0.35
CA VAL A 73 -4.91 -0.05 0.94
C VAL A 73 -4.54 0.75 2.17
N LEU A 74 -4.36 0.03 3.28
CA LEU A 74 -3.87 0.55 4.53
C LEU A 74 -2.47 -0.02 4.79
N VAL A 75 -1.51 0.88 4.98
CA VAL A 75 -0.11 0.55 5.23
C VAL A 75 0.28 1.10 6.59
N PHE A 76 0.92 0.26 7.40
CA PHE A 76 1.56 0.64 8.66
C PHE A 76 3.07 0.45 8.56
N GLY A 77 3.84 1.37 9.14
CA GLY A 77 5.30 1.28 9.21
C GLY A 77 6.03 1.62 7.91
N ALA A 78 5.33 2.05 6.87
CA ALA A 78 5.90 2.44 5.59
C ALA A 78 5.05 3.49 4.86
N THR A 79 5.70 4.17 3.92
CA THR A 79 5.08 5.05 2.93
C THR A 79 5.07 4.35 1.59
N VAL A 80 4.08 4.62 0.76
CA VAL A 80 3.98 4.16 -0.62
C VAL A 80 4.04 5.38 -1.53
N ASP A 81 5.08 5.43 -2.36
CA ASP A 81 5.35 6.53 -3.28
C ASP A 81 4.79 6.24 -4.69
N ALA A 82 4.78 4.96 -5.12
CA ALA A 82 4.26 4.57 -6.42
C ALA A 82 3.71 3.15 -6.44
N VAL A 83 2.75 2.91 -7.33
CA VAL A 83 2.16 1.58 -7.57
C VAL A 83 2.17 1.27 -9.06
N LYS A 84 2.54 0.05 -9.40
CA LYS A 84 2.48 -0.49 -10.76
C LYS A 84 1.80 -1.84 -10.75
N TYR A 85 1.02 -2.11 -11.80
CA TYR A 85 0.29 -3.36 -11.96
C TYR A 85 0.74 -4.12 -13.20
N ARG A 86 0.90 -5.44 -13.06
CA ARG A 86 1.12 -6.36 -14.17
C ARG A 86 0.62 -7.76 -13.83
N GLY A 87 -0.30 -8.30 -14.63
CA GLY A 87 -0.74 -9.69 -14.49
C GLY A 87 -1.48 -9.94 -13.18
N TYR A 88 -0.84 -10.69 -12.29
CA TYR A 88 -1.37 -10.99 -10.95
C TYR A 88 -0.77 -10.08 -9.87
N PHE A 89 0.20 -9.23 -10.20
CA PHE A 89 0.99 -8.50 -9.21
C PHE A 89 0.69 -7.00 -9.23
N VAL A 90 0.46 -6.48 -8.03
CA VAL A 90 0.42 -5.05 -7.72
C VAL A 90 1.68 -4.75 -6.93
N THR A 91 2.67 -4.21 -7.63
CA THR A 91 3.99 -3.88 -7.09
C THR A 91 3.98 -2.43 -6.64
N MET A 92 4.15 -2.22 -5.35
CA MET A 92 4.21 -0.93 -4.70
C MET A 92 5.66 -0.65 -4.32
N THR A 93 6.10 0.59 -4.51
CA THR A 93 7.42 1.05 -4.07
C THR A 93 7.26 2.16 -3.07
N GLY A 94 8.06 2.11 -2.03
CA GLY A 94 7.91 2.96 -0.87
C GLY A 94 9.19 3.06 -0.06
N ARG A 95 9.04 3.58 1.15
CA ARG A 95 10.12 3.69 2.13
C ARG A 95 9.61 3.28 3.49
N GLU A 96 10.42 2.52 4.22
CA GLU A 96 10.14 2.25 5.63
C GLU A 96 10.02 3.56 6.41
N LYS A 97 8.94 3.68 7.18
CA LYS A 97 8.70 4.81 8.06
C LYS A 97 8.04 4.29 9.34
N PRO A 98 8.85 3.85 10.33
CA PRO A 98 8.34 3.33 11.60
C PRO A 98 7.37 4.30 12.27
N GLY A 99 6.29 3.77 12.83
CA GLY A 99 5.26 4.60 13.48
C GLY A 99 4.50 5.51 12.53
N TYR A 100 4.43 5.19 11.23
CA TYR A 100 3.60 5.90 10.27
C TYR A 100 2.47 5.02 9.77
N TYR A 101 1.38 5.63 9.32
CA TYR A 101 0.40 4.94 8.50
C TYR A 101 0.02 5.76 7.26
N GLN A 102 -0.38 5.04 6.22
CA GLN A 102 -0.93 5.62 5.01
C GLN A 102 -2.15 4.80 4.58
N LEU A 103 -3.27 5.48 4.41
CA LEU A 103 -4.49 4.96 3.82
C LEU A 103 -4.69 5.63 2.47
N PHE A 104 -4.74 4.83 1.42
CA PHE A 104 -4.96 5.33 0.08
C PHE A 104 -5.87 4.40 -0.72
N THR A 105 -6.32 4.88 -1.87
CA THR A 105 -7.08 4.10 -2.83
C THR A 105 -6.40 4.09 -4.18
N MET A 106 -6.69 3.07 -4.97
CA MET A 106 -6.25 2.96 -6.36
C MET A 106 -7.39 2.46 -7.25
N PRO A 107 -7.43 2.88 -8.53
CA PRO A 107 -8.53 2.55 -9.44
C PRO A 107 -8.60 1.05 -9.77
N ARG A 108 -9.77 0.45 -9.55
CA ARG A 108 -10.00 -0.99 -9.76
C ARG A 108 -10.08 -1.38 -11.24
N ARG A 109 -10.49 -0.44 -12.11
CA ARG A 109 -10.72 -0.66 -13.56
C ARG A 109 -9.52 -1.24 -14.32
N TYR A 110 -8.30 -1.12 -13.80
CA TYR A 110 -7.10 -1.67 -14.44
C TYR A 110 -6.90 -3.17 -14.16
N PHE A 111 -7.52 -3.71 -13.10
CA PHE A 111 -7.35 -5.10 -12.71
C PHE A 111 -8.29 -6.01 -13.49
N TYR A 112 -7.73 -6.70 -14.48
CA TYR A 112 -8.46 -7.71 -15.26
C TYR A 112 -8.39 -9.11 -14.65
N LYS A 113 -7.74 -9.26 -13.49
CA LYS A 113 -7.62 -10.51 -12.72
C LYS A 113 -8.32 -10.35 -11.37
N ASN A 114 -8.98 -11.43 -10.93
CA ASN A 114 -9.71 -11.44 -9.66
C ASN A 114 -8.82 -11.68 -8.45
N ASN A 115 -7.73 -12.43 -8.63
CA ASN A 115 -6.77 -12.72 -7.56
C ASN A 115 -5.54 -11.85 -7.81
N LEU A 116 -5.24 -10.94 -6.88
CA LEU A 116 -4.12 -10.04 -6.95
C LEU A 116 -3.17 -10.30 -5.79
N CYS A 117 -1.88 -10.31 -6.08
CA CYS A 117 -0.79 -10.35 -5.11
C CYS A 117 -0.26 -8.94 -4.95
N PHE A 118 -0.25 -8.43 -3.73
CA PHE A 118 0.25 -7.10 -3.42
C PHE A 118 1.61 -7.22 -2.75
N GLU A 119 2.56 -6.46 -3.27
CA GLU A 119 3.95 -6.48 -2.82
C GLU A 119 4.40 -5.05 -2.60
N LEU A 120 5.00 -4.78 -1.45
CA LEU A 120 5.63 -3.50 -1.16
C LEU A 120 7.13 -3.71 -1.16
N PHE A 121 7.85 -2.85 -1.85
CA PHE A 121 9.31 -2.87 -1.87
C PHE A 121 9.85 -1.51 -1.42
N ASP A 122 10.94 -1.55 -0.66
CA ASP A 122 11.73 -0.37 -0.38
C ASP A 122 12.46 0.07 -1.67
N ALA A 123 12.21 1.32 -2.07
CA ALA A 123 12.71 1.86 -3.34
C ALA A 123 14.25 1.97 -3.39
N ALA A 124 14.91 2.12 -2.23
CA ALA A 124 16.35 2.29 -2.15
C ALA A 124 17.09 0.94 -2.11
N THR A 125 16.54 -0.04 -1.40
CA THR A 125 17.22 -1.33 -1.15
C THR A 125 16.68 -2.48 -1.99
N GLY A 126 15.49 -2.34 -2.59
CA GLY A 126 14.81 -3.42 -3.31
C GLY A 126 14.35 -4.57 -2.42
N LYS A 127 14.42 -4.40 -1.10
CA LYS A 127 13.87 -5.37 -0.14
C LYS A 127 12.36 -5.28 -0.10
N ARG A 128 11.72 -6.41 0.12
CA ARG A 128 10.27 -6.55 0.30
C ARG A 128 9.90 -6.38 1.76
#